data_AF-A0A7V1ZFE3-F1
#
_entry.id   AF-A0A7V1ZFE3-F1
#
_cell.length_a   1.000
_cell.length_b   1.000
_cell.length_c   1.000
_cell.angle_alpha   90.00
_cell.angle_beta   90.00
_cell.angle_gamma   90.00
#
_symmetry.space_group_name_H-M   'P 1'
#
loop_
_entity.id
_entity.type
_entity.pdbx_description
1 polymer ?
#
loop_
_entity_poly.entity_id
_entity_poly.type
_entity_poly.pdbx_seq_one_letter_code
_entity_poly.pdbx_strand_id
1 'polypeptide(L)'
;MKRTYIENLKDFVNEEVEIRGWLYNKRSSGSIKFLIVRDGTGFVQCVMSKNDIKNEIFEMDIPYESSIIVRGIVREDKRAPGGYEILLKDLEIVSICENYPIPKVREENIPNVDVLMPIRHLWIRGRKQWAILRIRSEIEQAIHDFFYNKGFVRTDSPILTPNSVEGTTTLFEIDYFGRPAYLSQSGQLYVEATMMSFGKVYCFGPTFRAEKSKTRKHLTEFWMVEPEVAYATLEDIIDLAEEFVEYIVQRVLERRIEELKILERDLKELENVKRPFYRITYENAIEILKSKGFNIKYGDDFGADEERGIYEEFDKPVSIMFYPKEIKPFY
;
A
#
# COMPACT_ATOMS: atom_id res chain seq x y z
N MET A 1 -2.57 35.97 -3.53
CA MET A 1 -2.94 34.71 -2.86
C MET A 1 -2.74 33.58 -3.85
N LYS A 2 -1.88 32.60 -3.54
CA LYS A 2 -1.62 31.46 -4.41
C LYS A 2 -2.38 30.24 -3.90
N ARG A 3 -3.08 29.54 -4.79
CA ARG A 3 -3.56 28.18 -4.50
C ARG A 3 -2.35 27.26 -4.42
N THR A 4 -2.28 26.44 -3.38
CA THR A 4 -1.24 25.42 -3.21
C THR A 4 -1.85 24.11 -2.69
N TYR A 5 -0.99 23.12 -2.46
CA TYR A 5 -1.32 21.83 -1.85
C TYR A 5 -0.63 21.70 -0.50
N ILE A 6 -1.22 20.92 0.40
CA ILE A 6 -0.70 20.71 1.76
C ILE A 6 0.74 20.19 1.73
N GLU A 7 1.09 19.28 0.82
CA GLU A 7 2.46 18.73 0.73
C GLU A 7 3.53 19.77 0.36
N ASN A 8 3.13 20.93 -0.17
CA ASN A 8 4.04 22.00 -0.60
C ASN A 8 4.12 23.17 0.39
N LEU A 9 3.49 23.09 1.57
CA LEU A 9 3.42 24.23 2.51
C LEU A 9 4.79 24.72 2.99
N LYS A 10 5.79 23.85 3.03
CA LYS A 10 7.18 24.19 3.37
C LYS A 10 7.76 25.31 2.51
N ASP A 11 7.27 25.48 1.29
CA ASP A 11 7.77 26.46 0.32
C ASP A 11 7.05 27.82 0.47
N PHE A 12 6.07 27.93 1.39
CA PHE A 12 5.21 29.12 1.55
C PHE A 12 5.19 29.63 3.00
N VAL A 13 6.21 29.34 3.81
CA VAL A 13 6.26 29.78 5.21
C VAL A 13 6.18 31.31 5.29
N ASN A 14 5.28 31.81 6.14
CA ASN A 14 4.92 33.23 6.29
C ASN A 14 4.21 33.87 5.08
N GLU A 15 3.89 33.11 4.03
CA GLU A 15 3.07 33.57 2.92
C GLU A 15 1.60 33.22 3.09
N GLU A 16 0.74 33.94 2.35
CA GLU A 16 -0.69 33.70 2.31
C GLU A 16 -1.07 32.73 1.18
N VAL A 17 -1.69 31.62 1.58
CA VAL A 17 -2.05 30.50 0.70
C VAL A 17 -3.55 30.24 0.70
N GLU A 18 -4.03 29.61 -0.37
CA GLU A 18 -5.37 29.03 -0.45
C GLU A 18 -5.27 27.50 -0.55
N ILE A 19 -5.94 26.79 0.35
CA ILE A 19 -6.11 25.33 0.31
C ILE A 19 -7.58 25.02 0.06
N ARG A 20 -7.85 24.11 -0.88
CA ARG A 20 -9.20 23.63 -1.20
C ARG A 20 -9.29 22.16 -0.81
N GLY A 21 -10.23 21.81 0.05
CA GLY A 21 -10.29 20.46 0.59
C GLY A 21 -11.54 20.17 1.38
N TRP A 22 -11.42 19.24 2.32
CA TRP A 22 -12.52 18.76 3.15
C TRP A 22 -12.15 18.90 4.62
N LEU A 23 -13.15 19.24 5.45
CA LEU A 23 -12.99 19.27 6.89
C LEU A 23 -12.81 17.84 7.41
N TYR A 24 -11.56 17.47 7.67
CA TYR A 24 -11.24 16.15 8.17
C TYR A 24 -11.46 16.05 9.66
N ASN A 25 -11.08 17.05 10.47
CA ASN A 25 -11.30 17.09 11.93
C ASN A 25 -11.53 18.49 12.48
N LYS A 26 -12.14 18.59 13.65
CA LYS A 26 -12.35 19.86 14.35
C LYS A 26 -12.29 19.66 15.85
N ARG A 27 -11.72 20.63 16.55
CA ARG A 27 -11.80 20.78 18.01
C ARG A 27 -11.89 22.27 18.35
N SER A 28 -12.49 22.60 19.49
CA SER A 28 -12.65 23.98 19.94
C SER A 28 -12.02 24.15 21.32
N SER A 29 -11.40 25.31 21.54
CA SER A 29 -10.85 25.71 22.84
C SER A 29 -11.05 27.22 23.02
N GLY A 30 -12.08 27.59 23.78
CA GLY A 30 -12.43 29.00 24.01
C GLY A 30 -12.69 29.76 22.70
N SER A 31 -11.89 30.80 22.45
CA SER A 31 -11.98 31.68 21.27
C SER A 31 -11.27 31.14 20.03
N ILE A 32 -10.75 29.90 20.06
CA ILE A 32 -10.00 29.28 18.98
C ILE A 32 -10.68 27.96 18.57
N LYS A 33 -10.86 27.76 17.26
CA LYS A 33 -11.21 26.47 16.66
C LYS A 33 -10.02 25.95 15.85
N PHE A 34 -9.67 24.69 16.04
CA PHE A 34 -8.65 24.01 15.24
C PHE A 34 -9.36 23.09 14.26
N LEU A 35 -9.17 23.33 12.98
CA LEU A 35 -9.70 22.52 11.89
C LEU A 35 -8.55 21.72 11.29
N ILE A 36 -8.71 20.42 11.11
CA ILE A 36 -7.81 19.62 10.26
C ILE A 36 -8.44 19.56 8.89
N VAL A 37 -7.74 20.06 7.88
CA VAL A 37 -8.18 20.07 6.49
C VAL A 37 -7.39 19.03 5.71
N ARG A 38 -8.08 18.24 4.88
CA ARG A 38 -7.49 17.29 3.93
C ARG A 38 -7.71 17.80 2.52
N ASP A 39 -6.70 17.81 1.66
CA ASP A 39 -6.83 18.16 0.24
C ASP A 39 -6.51 17.00 -0.73
N GLY A 40 -6.11 15.84 -0.17
CA GLY A 40 -5.67 14.66 -0.92
C GLY A 40 -4.15 14.48 -0.95
N THR A 41 -3.38 15.57 -0.80
CA THR A 41 -1.91 15.54 -0.70
C THR A 41 -1.42 15.45 0.74
N GLY A 42 -2.26 15.82 1.71
CA GLY A 42 -1.95 15.67 3.12
C GLY A 42 -3.09 16.12 4.04
N PHE A 43 -2.71 16.39 5.28
CA PHE A 43 -3.58 16.91 6.34
C PHE A 43 -2.87 18.09 7.01
N VAL A 44 -3.54 19.22 7.14
CA VAL A 44 -2.97 20.43 7.76
C VAL A 44 -3.86 20.92 8.89
N GLN A 45 -3.25 21.41 9.97
CA GLN A 45 -3.97 22.14 11.01
C GLN A 45 -4.20 23.58 10.57
N CYS A 46 -5.45 24.01 10.61
CA CYS A 46 -5.87 25.38 10.40
C CYS A 46 -6.37 25.95 11.73
N VAL A 47 -5.76 27.05 12.18
CA VAL A 47 -6.11 27.74 13.42
C VAL A 47 -7.07 28.87 13.08
N MET A 48 -8.29 28.77 13.61
CA MET A 48 -9.36 29.74 13.40
C MET A 48 -9.59 30.52 14.69
N SER A 49 -9.26 31.81 14.68
CA SER A 49 -9.45 32.73 15.81
C SER A 49 -10.72 33.54 15.62
N LYS A 50 -11.49 33.76 16.69
CA LYS A 50 -12.71 34.57 16.67
C LYS A 50 -12.50 36.00 16.17
N ASN A 51 -11.29 36.54 16.35
CA ASN A 51 -10.97 37.90 15.94
C ASN A 51 -10.62 38.02 14.45
N ASP A 52 -10.25 36.92 13.80
CA ASP A 52 -9.69 36.91 12.45
C ASP A 52 -10.70 36.46 11.37
N ILE A 53 -11.86 35.93 11.79
CA ILE A 53 -12.90 35.37 10.90
C ILE A 53 -14.26 36.02 11.21
N LYS A 54 -15.13 36.12 10.20
CA LYS A 54 -16.52 36.58 10.36
C LYS A 54 -17.24 35.74 11.43
N ASN A 55 -17.91 36.41 12.38
CA ASN A 55 -18.59 35.76 13.51
C ASN A 55 -19.56 34.66 13.08
N GLU A 56 -20.32 34.84 12.00
CA GLU A 56 -21.26 33.83 11.49
C GLU A 56 -20.58 32.49 11.16
N ILE A 57 -19.44 32.55 10.47
CA ILE A 57 -18.64 31.37 10.11
C ILE A 57 -17.96 30.79 11.35
N PHE A 58 -17.47 31.65 12.24
CA PHE A 58 -16.83 31.21 13.48
C PHE A 58 -17.80 30.45 14.37
N GLU A 59 -19.06 30.84 14.48
CA GLU A 59 -20.05 30.18 15.35
C GLU A 59 -20.65 28.91 14.69
N MET A 60 -20.60 28.77 13.37
CA MET A 60 -21.15 27.62 12.65
C MET A 60 -20.49 26.29 13.06
N ASP A 61 -21.32 25.24 13.21
CA ASP A 61 -20.84 23.88 13.41
C ASP A 61 -20.72 23.14 12.07
N ILE A 62 -19.59 23.33 11.39
CA ILE A 62 -19.35 22.73 10.06
C ILE A 62 -19.20 21.19 10.20
N PRO A 63 -20.05 20.37 9.56
CA PRO A 63 -19.93 18.91 9.63
C PRO A 63 -18.62 18.39 9.02
N TYR A 64 -18.14 17.24 9.48
CA TYR A 64 -17.00 16.55 8.86
C TYR A 64 -17.29 16.24 7.38
N GLU A 65 -16.24 16.15 6.58
CA GLU A 65 -16.31 15.91 5.13
C GLU A 65 -17.03 17.02 4.33
N SER A 66 -17.43 18.13 4.97
CA SER A 66 -17.84 19.33 4.24
C SER A 66 -16.67 19.85 3.42
N SER A 67 -16.93 20.18 2.16
CA SER A 67 -15.93 20.78 1.28
C SER A 67 -15.80 22.27 1.59
N ILE A 68 -14.56 22.70 1.80
CA ILE A 68 -14.21 24.05 2.26
C ILE A 68 -13.01 24.58 1.49
N ILE A 69 -12.93 25.90 1.39
CA ILE A 69 -11.74 26.62 0.93
C ILE A 69 -11.25 27.45 2.12
N VAL A 70 -9.99 27.27 2.49
CA VAL A 70 -9.36 27.99 3.59
C VAL A 70 -8.23 28.86 3.08
N ARG A 71 -8.16 30.08 3.59
CA ARG A 71 -7.15 31.07 3.20
C ARG A 71 -6.49 31.62 4.45
N GLY A 72 -5.17 31.68 4.45
CA GLY A 72 -4.44 32.05 5.65
C GLY A 72 -2.93 32.06 5.48
N ILE A 73 -2.24 32.42 6.57
CA ILE A 73 -0.79 32.52 6.60
C ILE A 73 -0.19 31.19 7.09
N VAL A 74 0.75 30.63 6.34
CA VAL A 74 1.48 29.43 6.75
C VAL A 74 2.46 29.76 7.87
N ARG A 75 2.48 28.94 8.92
CA ARG A 75 3.45 29.01 10.01
C ARG A 75 4.09 27.64 10.24
N GLU A 76 5.35 27.66 10.61
CA GLU A 76 6.02 26.46 11.10
C GLU A 76 5.58 26.18 12.54
N ASP A 77 5.11 24.96 12.81
CA ASP A 77 4.88 24.45 14.15
C ASP A 77 5.22 22.96 14.18
N LYS A 78 6.30 22.61 14.85
CA LYS A 78 6.78 21.21 14.99
C LYS A 78 5.78 20.28 15.65
N ARG A 79 4.75 20.82 16.34
CA ARG A 79 3.68 20.06 16.98
C ARG A 79 2.50 19.82 16.03
N ALA A 80 2.39 20.58 14.94
CA ALA A 80 1.35 20.42 13.95
C ALA A 80 1.64 19.21 13.03
N PRO A 81 0.61 18.50 12.54
CA PRO A 81 0.79 17.46 11.54
C PRO A 81 1.55 18.00 10.32
N GLY A 82 2.66 17.35 9.95
CA GLY A 82 3.51 17.78 8.84
C GLY A 82 4.44 18.96 9.14
N GLY A 83 4.47 19.47 10.38
CA GLY A 83 5.37 20.55 10.80
C GLY A 83 4.88 21.98 10.49
N TYR A 84 3.69 22.12 9.91
CA TYR A 84 3.13 23.41 9.50
C TYR A 84 1.65 23.53 9.89
N GLU A 85 1.22 24.76 10.13
CA GLU A 85 -0.17 25.12 10.31
C GLU A 85 -0.54 26.38 9.51
N ILE A 86 -1.84 26.62 9.34
CA ILE A 86 -2.36 27.79 8.64
C ILE A 86 -3.17 28.64 9.62
N LEU A 87 -2.75 29.88 9.84
CA LEU A 87 -3.54 30.86 10.58
C LEU A 87 -4.61 31.43 9.64
N LEU A 88 -5.87 31.07 9.88
CA LEU A 88 -6.96 31.41 8.97
C LEU A 88 -7.29 32.90 8.99
N LYS A 89 -7.45 33.46 7.79
CA LYS A 89 -7.99 34.80 7.52
C LYS A 89 -9.37 34.75 6.87
N ASP A 90 -9.66 33.66 6.14
CA ASP A 90 -10.95 33.45 5.50
C ASP A 90 -11.25 31.94 5.38
N LEU A 91 -12.54 31.61 5.43
CA LEU A 91 -13.06 30.27 5.23
C LEU A 91 -14.34 30.37 4.41
N GLU A 92 -14.39 29.62 3.32
CA GLU A 92 -15.54 29.52 2.43
C GLU A 92 -16.05 28.08 2.45
N ILE A 93 -17.36 27.91 2.61
CA ILE A 93 -18.01 26.59 2.57
C ILE A 93 -18.53 26.38 1.14
N VAL A 94 -17.99 25.37 0.46
CA VAL A 94 -18.40 25.00 -0.90
C VAL A 94 -19.64 24.12 -0.87
N SER A 95 -19.67 23.17 0.06
CA SER A 95 -20.80 22.26 0.25
C SER A 95 -20.75 21.66 1.66
N ILE A 96 -21.91 21.65 2.34
CA ILE A 96 -22.08 21.05 3.65
C ILE A 96 -22.34 19.56 3.47
N CYS A 97 -21.58 18.72 4.18
CA CYS A 97 -21.83 17.29 4.18
C CYS A 97 -22.99 16.96 5.13
N GLU A 98 -23.97 16.23 4.60
CA GLU A 98 -25.09 15.69 5.37
C GLU A 98 -24.91 14.18 5.56
N ASN A 99 -25.27 13.66 6.74
CA ASN A 99 -25.38 12.21 7.01
C ASN A 99 -24.14 11.37 6.62
N TYR A 100 -22.92 11.83 6.92
CA TYR A 100 -21.71 11.06 6.64
C TYR A 100 -21.72 9.72 7.41
N PRO A 101 -21.68 8.55 6.72
CA PRO A 101 -22.00 7.26 7.34
C PRO A 101 -20.86 6.67 8.17
N ILE A 102 -19.66 7.23 8.09
CA ILE A 102 -18.52 6.80 8.90
C ILE A 102 -18.47 7.69 10.13
N PRO A 103 -18.84 7.17 11.32
CA PRO A 103 -18.84 7.98 12.52
C PRO A 103 -17.40 8.37 12.85
N LYS A 104 -17.24 9.59 13.32
CA LYS A 104 -15.95 10.00 13.84
C LYS A 104 -15.81 9.55 15.28
N VAL A 105 -15.00 8.53 15.45
CA VAL A 105 -14.71 7.89 16.71
C VAL A 105 -13.21 7.98 16.99
N ARG A 106 -12.81 7.80 18.26
CA ARG A 106 -11.39 7.60 18.59
C ARG A 106 -10.85 6.37 17.86
N GLU A 107 -9.55 6.31 17.63
CA GLU A 107 -8.94 5.21 16.87
C GLU A 107 -9.26 3.84 17.47
N GLU A 108 -9.34 3.72 18.80
CA GLU A 108 -9.74 2.48 19.48
C GLU A 108 -11.20 2.03 19.22
N ASN A 109 -12.03 2.91 18.65
CA ASN A 109 -13.46 2.69 18.46
C ASN A 109 -13.87 2.67 16.98
N ILE A 110 -12.91 2.69 16.05
CA ILE A 110 -13.18 2.60 14.60
C ILE A 110 -13.96 1.30 14.32
N PRO A 111 -15.08 1.34 13.59
CA PRO A 111 -15.83 0.14 13.24
C PRO A 111 -14.94 -0.92 12.59
N ASN A 112 -15.25 -2.21 12.83
CA ASN A 112 -14.51 -3.30 12.20
C ASN A 112 -14.55 -3.15 10.65
N VAL A 113 -13.52 -3.68 9.99
CA VAL A 113 -13.34 -3.74 8.53
C VAL A 113 -14.61 -4.23 7.83
N ASP A 114 -15.33 -5.20 8.40
CA ASP A 114 -16.59 -5.72 7.83
C ASP A 114 -17.69 -4.66 7.68
N VAL A 115 -17.71 -3.64 8.55
CA VAL A 115 -18.66 -2.51 8.49
C VAL A 115 -18.18 -1.45 7.49
N LEU A 116 -16.86 -1.28 7.34
CA LEU A 116 -16.27 -0.23 6.52
C LEU A 116 -16.06 -0.64 5.05
N MET A 117 -15.89 -1.92 4.77
CA MET A 117 -15.69 -2.44 3.42
C MET A 117 -16.88 -2.21 2.48
N PRO A 118 -18.15 -2.38 2.88
CA PRO A 118 -19.30 -2.03 2.03
C PRO A 118 -19.31 -0.56 1.60
N ILE A 119 -18.72 0.33 2.41
CA ILE A 119 -18.61 1.77 2.14
C ILE A 119 -17.16 2.18 1.84
N ARG A 120 -16.37 1.26 1.25
CA ARG A 120 -14.95 1.47 0.96
C ARG A 120 -14.67 2.77 0.21
N HIS A 121 -15.55 3.14 -0.73
CA HIS A 121 -15.48 4.37 -1.52
C HIS A 121 -15.48 5.68 -0.68
N LEU A 122 -15.96 5.63 0.56
CA LEU A 122 -15.82 6.71 1.55
C LEU A 122 -14.65 6.44 2.50
N TRP A 123 -14.50 5.19 2.96
CA TRP A 123 -13.46 4.83 3.92
C TRP A 123 -12.03 5.06 3.42
N ILE A 124 -11.80 4.98 2.10
CA ILE A 124 -10.51 5.32 1.47
C ILE A 124 -10.01 6.73 1.82
N ARG A 125 -10.90 7.65 2.21
CA ARG A 125 -10.57 9.02 2.62
C ARG A 125 -9.96 9.11 4.02
N GLY A 126 -10.08 8.05 4.82
CA GLY A 126 -9.51 7.97 6.16
C GLY A 126 -7.99 7.95 6.15
N ARG A 127 -7.36 8.55 7.17
CA ARG A 127 -5.91 8.78 7.22
C ARG A 127 -5.05 7.53 7.01
N LYS A 128 -5.39 6.40 7.66
CA LYS A 128 -4.68 5.13 7.48
C LYS A 128 -4.85 4.56 6.06
N GLN A 129 -6.03 4.66 5.46
CA GLN A 129 -6.27 4.18 4.10
C GLN A 129 -5.56 5.02 3.04
N TRP A 130 -5.58 6.35 3.23
CA TRP A 130 -4.79 7.28 2.43
C TRP A 130 -3.28 6.96 2.49
N ALA A 131 -2.74 6.69 3.68
CA ALA A 131 -1.33 6.33 3.85
C ALA A 131 -0.98 5.00 3.13
N ILE A 132 -1.83 3.98 3.26
CA ILE A 132 -1.66 2.70 2.55
C ILE A 132 -1.60 2.92 1.04
N LEU A 133 -2.50 3.73 0.48
CA LEU A 133 -2.55 3.97 -0.96
C LEU A 133 -1.35 4.80 -1.47
N ARG A 134 -0.84 5.75 -0.68
CA ARG A 134 0.39 6.49 -1.02
C ARG A 134 1.63 5.60 -0.96
N ILE A 135 1.73 4.72 0.04
CA ILE A 135 2.81 3.72 0.11
C ILE A 135 2.70 2.76 -1.08
N ARG A 136 1.50 2.26 -1.40
CA ARG A 136 1.28 1.39 -2.56
C ARG A 136 1.72 2.07 -3.86
N SER A 137 1.35 3.33 -4.07
CA SER A 137 1.76 4.08 -5.26
C SER A 137 3.29 4.26 -5.33
N GLU A 138 3.96 4.47 -4.20
CA GLU A 138 5.43 4.51 -4.15
C GLU A 138 6.05 3.15 -4.50
N ILE A 139 5.49 2.06 -3.98
CA ILE A 139 5.94 0.69 -4.29
C ILE A 139 5.79 0.43 -5.80
N GLU A 140 4.63 0.74 -6.39
CA GLU A 140 4.37 0.57 -7.82
C GLU A 140 5.37 1.36 -8.69
N GLN A 141 5.67 2.60 -8.31
CA GLN A 141 6.70 3.39 -8.99
C GLN A 141 8.12 2.82 -8.79
N ALA A 142 8.44 2.37 -7.57
CA ALA A 142 9.73 1.75 -7.26
C ALA A 142 9.95 0.48 -8.09
N ILE A 143 8.91 -0.32 -8.30
CA ILE A 143 8.96 -1.50 -9.17
C ILE A 143 9.40 -1.11 -10.59
N HIS A 144 8.74 -0.11 -11.17
CA HIS A 144 9.09 0.37 -12.52
C HIS A 144 10.51 0.93 -12.58
N ASP A 145 10.89 1.77 -11.62
CA ASP A 145 12.24 2.36 -11.55
C ASP A 145 13.32 1.27 -11.45
N PHE A 146 13.10 0.26 -10.60
CA PHE A 146 14.05 -0.84 -10.38
C PHE A 146 14.35 -1.61 -11.67
N PHE A 147 13.29 -2.10 -12.33
CA PHE A 147 13.43 -2.90 -13.54
C PHE A 147 13.93 -2.05 -14.73
N TYR A 148 13.45 -0.82 -14.86
CA TYR A 148 13.91 0.11 -15.90
C TYR A 148 15.40 0.40 -15.78
N ASN A 149 15.88 0.72 -14.58
CA ASN A 149 17.30 1.03 -14.34
C ASN A 149 18.22 -0.19 -14.55
N LYS A 150 17.68 -1.42 -14.43
CA LYS A 150 18.39 -2.67 -14.74
C LYS A 150 18.25 -3.11 -16.19
N GLY A 151 17.58 -2.33 -17.04
CA GLY A 151 17.42 -2.62 -18.47
C GLY A 151 16.49 -3.81 -18.75
N PHE A 152 15.48 -4.03 -17.91
CA PHE A 152 14.40 -4.96 -18.20
C PHE A 152 13.39 -4.32 -19.15
N VAL A 153 12.80 -5.13 -20.03
CA VAL A 153 11.69 -4.73 -20.90
C VAL A 153 10.37 -5.10 -20.23
N ARG A 154 9.46 -4.13 -20.06
CA ARG A 154 8.10 -4.45 -19.60
C ARG A 154 7.32 -5.12 -20.74
N THR A 155 6.76 -6.29 -20.47
CA THR A 155 5.92 -7.04 -21.41
C THR A 155 4.60 -7.39 -20.73
N ASP A 156 3.49 -6.87 -21.23
CA ASP A 156 2.18 -7.12 -20.62
C ASP A 156 1.60 -8.46 -21.11
N SER A 157 1.47 -9.42 -20.19
CA SER A 157 0.88 -10.74 -20.46
C SER A 157 -0.65 -10.64 -20.61
N PRO A 158 -1.28 -11.46 -21.48
CA PRO A 158 -2.72 -11.46 -21.65
C PRO A 158 -3.44 -11.99 -20.40
N ILE A 159 -4.57 -11.35 -20.06
CA ILE A 159 -5.41 -11.77 -18.93
C ILE A 159 -6.37 -12.88 -19.30
N LEU A 160 -6.94 -12.84 -20.51
CA LEU A 160 -7.78 -13.92 -21.02
C LEU A 160 -6.89 -14.97 -21.65
N THR A 161 -6.92 -16.19 -21.10
CA THR A 161 -6.04 -17.28 -21.52
C THR A 161 -6.81 -18.60 -21.65
N PRO A 162 -6.49 -19.46 -22.62
CA PRO A 162 -7.02 -20.81 -22.66
C PRO A 162 -6.32 -21.76 -21.66
N ASN A 163 -5.23 -21.31 -21.04
CA ASN A 163 -4.33 -22.14 -20.25
C ASN A 163 -4.52 -21.93 -18.74
N SER A 164 -4.20 -22.98 -17.97
CA SER A 164 -3.98 -22.94 -16.53
C SER A 164 -2.47 -22.79 -16.25
N VAL A 165 -2.09 -21.97 -15.27
CA VAL A 165 -0.68 -21.80 -14.87
C VAL A 165 -0.41 -22.48 -13.53
N GLU A 166 -1.28 -22.26 -12.54
CA GLU A 166 -1.10 -22.71 -11.14
C GLU A 166 -2.03 -23.88 -10.78
N GLY A 167 -2.43 -24.65 -11.79
CA GLY A 167 -3.41 -25.73 -11.66
C GLY A 167 -4.85 -25.29 -11.93
N THR A 168 -5.73 -26.28 -12.16
CA THR A 168 -7.08 -26.07 -12.68
C THR A 168 -8.12 -25.78 -11.61
N THR A 169 -7.76 -25.88 -10.33
CA THR A 169 -8.69 -25.85 -9.19
C THR A 169 -9.16 -24.44 -8.81
N THR A 170 -8.38 -23.40 -9.15
CA THR A 170 -8.64 -22.00 -8.77
C THR A 170 -8.80 -21.06 -9.96
N LEU A 171 -9.38 -21.56 -11.06
CA LEU A 171 -9.65 -20.74 -12.26
C LEU A 171 -11.02 -20.06 -12.21
N PHE A 172 -11.08 -18.81 -12.69
CA PHE A 172 -12.33 -18.17 -13.09
C PHE A 172 -12.55 -18.42 -14.58
N GLU A 173 -13.53 -19.26 -14.91
CA GLU A 173 -13.97 -19.51 -16.29
C GLU A 173 -14.95 -18.45 -16.77
N ILE A 174 -14.79 -18.02 -18.02
CA ILE A 174 -15.68 -17.09 -18.71
C ILE A 174 -16.07 -17.64 -20.09
N ASP A 175 -17.27 -17.31 -20.55
CA ASP A 175 -17.68 -17.54 -21.94
C ASP A 175 -17.06 -16.47 -22.84
N TYR A 176 -16.15 -16.88 -23.71
CA TYR A 176 -15.45 -16.06 -24.68
C TYR A 176 -15.92 -16.41 -26.09
N PHE A 177 -17.06 -15.81 -26.48
CA PHE A 177 -17.69 -15.99 -27.79
C PHE A 177 -18.06 -17.46 -28.10
N GLY A 178 -18.63 -18.18 -27.12
CA GLY A 178 -19.03 -19.58 -27.25
C GLY A 178 -17.88 -20.57 -27.02
N ARG A 179 -16.75 -20.11 -26.47
CA ARG A 179 -15.60 -20.94 -26.09
C ARG A 179 -15.15 -20.57 -24.68
N PRO A 180 -14.70 -21.54 -23.86
CA PRO A 180 -14.19 -21.22 -22.54
C PRO A 180 -12.87 -20.44 -22.64
N ALA A 181 -12.73 -19.41 -21.82
CA ALA A 181 -11.46 -18.78 -21.49
C ALA A 181 -11.37 -18.60 -19.98
N TYR A 182 -10.18 -18.37 -19.47
CA TYR A 182 -9.92 -18.21 -18.04
C TYR A 182 -9.27 -16.86 -17.77
N LEU A 183 -9.57 -16.29 -16.60
CA LEU A 183 -8.79 -15.17 -16.07
C LEU A 183 -7.44 -15.71 -15.57
N SER A 184 -6.36 -15.08 -16.01
CA SER A 184 -5.00 -15.54 -15.74
C SER A 184 -4.66 -15.54 -14.25
N GLN A 185 -4.07 -16.64 -13.78
CA GLN A 185 -3.50 -16.77 -12.43
C GLN A 185 -2.10 -16.14 -12.33
N SER A 186 -1.41 -16.01 -13.46
CA SER A 186 -0.01 -15.57 -13.58
C SER A 186 0.37 -15.35 -15.05
N GLY A 187 1.19 -14.35 -15.32
CA GLY A 187 1.80 -14.08 -16.62
C GLY A 187 2.98 -14.97 -16.99
N GLN A 188 3.41 -15.89 -16.11
CA GLN A 188 4.63 -16.72 -16.19
C GLN A 188 4.91 -17.28 -17.59
N LEU A 189 3.98 -18.06 -18.15
CA LEU A 189 4.18 -18.73 -19.44
C LEU A 189 4.42 -17.75 -20.61
N TYR A 190 3.89 -16.52 -20.51
CA TYR A 190 4.07 -15.48 -21.52
C TYR A 190 5.36 -14.68 -21.31
N VAL A 191 5.80 -14.47 -20.06
CA VAL A 191 7.11 -13.84 -19.78
C VAL A 191 8.25 -14.79 -20.16
N GLU A 192 8.09 -16.10 -20.00
CA GLU A 192 9.03 -17.11 -20.54
C GLU A 192 9.18 -17.00 -22.07
N ALA A 193 8.08 -16.84 -22.80
CA ALA A 193 8.12 -16.67 -24.25
C ALA A 193 8.80 -15.36 -24.67
N THR A 194 8.54 -14.27 -23.96
CA THR A 194 9.09 -12.95 -24.30
C THR A 194 10.54 -12.75 -23.85
N MET A 195 10.99 -13.40 -22.77
CA MET A 195 12.39 -13.36 -22.36
C MET A 195 13.33 -13.90 -23.46
N MET A 196 12.86 -14.85 -24.27
CA MET A 196 13.62 -15.39 -25.40
C MET A 196 13.89 -14.34 -26.49
N SER A 197 13.10 -13.27 -26.53
CA SER A 197 13.28 -12.14 -27.47
C SER A 197 14.06 -10.98 -26.86
N PHE A 198 13.88 -10.70 -25.57
CA PHE A 198 14.39 -9.47 -24.92
C PHE A 198 15.46 -9.71 -23.85
N GLY A 199 15.77 -10.97 -23.52
CA GLY A 199 16.75 -11.36 -22.51
C GLY A 199 16.27 -11.15 -21.07
N LYS A 200 15.78 -9.95 -20.72
CA LYS A 200 15.26 -9.61 -19.39
C LYS A 200 13.90 -8.94 -19.52
N VAL A 201 12.86 -9.56 -18.98
CA VAL A 201 11.50 -9.04 -19.05
C VAL A 201 10.84 -9.00 -17.68
N TYR A 202 9.81 -8.17 -17.54
CA TYR A 202 8.88 -8.29 -16.43
C TYR A 202 7.46 -7.95 -16.87
N CYS A 203 6.49 -8.65 -16.30
CA CYS A 203 5.08 -8.27 -16.36
C CYS A 203 4.67 -7.58 -15.05
N PHE A 204 3.74 -6.63 -15.12
CA PHE A 204 3.07 -6.08 -13.94
C PHE A 204 1.59 -5.86 -14.24
N GLY A 205 0.73 -6.74 -13.73
CA GLY A 205 -0.70 -6.72 -14.02
C GLY A 205 -1.55 -7.42 -12.97
N PRO A 206 -2.89 -7.38 -13.16
CA PRO A 206 -3.82 -8.10 -12.30
C PRO A 206 -3.79 -9.60 -12.57
N THR A 207 -3.94 -10.39 -11.52
CA THR A 207 -4.03 -11.85 -11.55
C THR A 207 -5.19 -12.32 -10.69
N PHE A 208 -5.78 -13.46 -11.06
CA PHE A 208 -7.03 -13.93 -10.51
C PHE A 208 -6.89 -15.37 -10.01
N ARG A 209 -7.35 -15.62 -8.78
CA ARG A 209 -7.40 -16.97 -8.20
C ARG A 209 -8.77 -17.17 -7.56
N ALA A 210 -9.53 -18.15 -8.02
CA ALA A 210 -10.83 -18.55 -7.47
C ALA A 210 -10.66 -19.33 -6.15
N GLU A 211 -9.84 -18.80 -5.25
CA GLU A 211 -9.58 -19.36 -3.93
C GLU A 211 -10.84 -19.22 -3.06
N LYS A 212 -11.29 -20.34 -2.49
CA LYS A 212 -12.48 -20.37 -1.63
C LYS A 212 -12.14 -20.02 -0.18
N SER A 213 -10.87 -20.20 0.20
CA SER A 213 -10.40 -19.96 1.55
C SER A 213 -10.37 -18.46 1.89
N LYS A 214 -11.21 -18.06 2.85
CA LYS A 214 -11.23 -16.69 3.38
C LYS A 214 -10.17 -16.51 4.46
N THR A 215 -8.92 -16.39 4.06
CA THR A 215 -7.82 -16.09 4.98
C THR A 215 -7.47 -14.60 4.96
N ARG A 216 -6.62 -14.16 5.89
CA ARG A 216 -6.09 -12.79 5.92
C ARG A 216 -5.03 -12.50 4.84
N LYS A 217 -4.56 -13.51 4.12
CA LYS A 217 -3.47 -13.42 3.12
C LYS A 217 -3.95 -13.48 1.67
N HIS A 218 -5.19 -13.89 1.43
CA HIS A 218 -5.67 -14.22 0.08
C HIS A 218 -6.72 -13.21 -0.41
N LEU A 219 -6.55 -12.77 -1.66
CA LEU A 219 -7.56 -12.06 -2.45
C LEU A 219 -7.85 -12.87 -3.71
N THR A 220 -9.05 -12.74 -4.26
CA THR A 220 -9.41 -13.38 -5.53
C THR A 220 -8.90 -12.62 -6.75
N GLU A 221 -8.61 -11.33 -6.58
CA GLU A 221 -7.98 -10.44 -7.54
C GLU A 221 -6.84 -9.71 -6.81
N PHE A 222 -5.65 -9.74 -7.37
CA PHE A 222 -4.47 -9.09 -6.82
C PHE A 222 -3.53 -8.67 -7.94
N TRP A 223 -2.48 -7.92 -7.60
CA TRP A 223 -1.51 -7.42 -8.57
C TRP A 223 -0.20 -8.17 -8.40
N MET A 224 0.35 -8.67 -9.49
CA MET A 224 1.56 -9.48 -9.50
C MET A 224 2.63 -8.82 -10.38
N VAL A 225 3.88 -8.82 -9.88
CA VAL A 225 5.05 -8.46 -10.66
C VAL A 225 5.85 -9.72 -10.93
N GLU A 226 6.18 -9.96 -12.20
CA GLU A 226 6.66 -11.27 -12.66
C GLU A 226 7.88 -11.05 -13.57
N PRO A 227 9.10 -10.98 -13.02
CA PRO A 227 10.32 -10.88 -13.79
C PRO A 227 10.80 -12.25 -14.29
N GLU A 228 11.34 -12.29 -15.51
CA GLU A 228 11.91 -13.49 -16.11
C GLU A 228 13.21 -13.11 -16.85
N VAL A 229 14.27 -13.94 -16.70
CA VAL A 229 15.62 -13.62 -17.20
C VAL A 229 16.23 -14.81 -17.92
N ALA A 230 16.50 -14.65 -19.21
CA ALA A 230 17.16 -15.66 -20.02
C ALA A 230 18.59 -15.93 -19.51
N TYR A 231 18.96 -17.21 -19.47
CA TYR A 231 20.23 -17.72 -18.96
C TYR A 231 20.49 -17.49 -17.45
N ALA A 232 19.52 -16.97 -16.69
CA ALA A 232 19.66 -16.89 -15.24
C ALA A 232 19.60 -18.27 -14.58
N THR A 233 20.42 -18.46 -13.56
CA THR A 233 20.34 -19.59 -12.64
C THR A 233 19.43 -19.25 -11.47
N LEU A 234 19.10 -20.24 -10.63
CA LEU A 234 18.35 -20.00 -9.38
C LEU A 234 19.05 -18.96 -8.49
N GLU A 235 20.38 -18.99 -8.43
CA GLU A 235 21.16 -18.05 -7.62
C GLU A 235 21.01 -16.61 -8.13
N ASP A 236 21.06 -16.43 -9.46
CA ASP A 236 20.87 -15.10 -10.08
C ASP A 236 19.48 -14.52 -9.79
N ILE A 237 18.45 -15.39 -9.78
CA ILE A 237 17.07 -14.98 -9.47
C ILE A 237 16.90 -14.65 -7.99
N ILE A 238 17.55 -15.39 -7.09
CA ILE A 238 17.53 -15.07 -5.65
C ILE A 238 18.22 -13.73 -5.41
N ASP A 239 19.40 -13.51 -6.00
CA ASP A 239 20.11 -12.23 -5.90
C ASP A 239 19.24 -11.06 -6.40
N LEU A 240 18.55 -11.25 -7.53
CA LEU A 240 17.61 -10.28 -8.08
C LEU A 240 16.44 -10.01 -7.12
N ALA A 241 15.84 -11.06 -6.53
CA ALA A 241 14.74 -10.95 -5.60
C ALA A 241 15.13 -10.23 -4.30
N GLU A 242 16.30 -10.54 -3.74
CA GLU A 242 16.83 -9.87 -2.55
C GLU A 242 17.06 -8.38 -2.81
N GLU A 243 17.73 -8.06 -3.92
CA GLU A 243 17.96 -6.66 -4.31
C GLU A 243 16.66 -5.91 -4.57
N PHE A 244 15.68 -6.58 -5.20
CA PHE A 244 14.37 -6.00 -5.51
C PHE A 244 13.58 -5.64 -4.24
N VAL A 245 13.50 -6.58 -3.29
CA VAL A 245 12.80 -6.37 -2.01
C VAL A 245 13.51 -5.30 -1.18
N GLU A 246 14.84 -5.35 -1.06
CA GLU A 246 15.61 -4.29 -0.39
C GLU A 246 15.33 -2.93 -1.05
N TYR A 247 15.45 -2.82 -2.37
CA TYR A 247 15.24 -1.57 -3.09
C TYR A 247 13.88 -0.95 -2.79
N ILE A 248 12.80 -1.74 -2.86
CA ILE A 248 11.44 -1.26 -2.57
C ILE A 248 11.33 -0.80 -1.13
N VAL A 249 11.79 -1.59 -0.16
CA VAL A 249 11.63 -1.25 1.26
C VAL A 249 12.45 0.00 1.61
N GLN A 250 13.69 0.10 1.15
CA GLN A 250 14.53 1.28 1.38
C GLN A 250 13.93 2.53 0.70
N ARG A 251 13.35 2.39 -0.50
CA ARG A 251 12.64 3.47 -1.20
C ARG A 251 11.43 4.00 -0.43
N VAL A 252 10.64 3.09 0.16
CA VAL A 252 9.49 3.46 0.99
C VAL A 252 9.94 4.13 2.29
N LEU A 253 10.99 3.62 2.95
CA LEU A 253 11.58 4.26 4.13
C LEU A 253 12.08 5.68 3.84
N GLU A 254 12.71 5.89 2.69
CA GLU A 254 13.21 7.20 2.27
C GLU A 254 12.07 8.20 2.02
N ARG A 255 10.99 7.78 1.36
CA ARG A 255 10.00 8.70 0.76
C ARG A 255 8.62 8.70 1.41
N ARG A 256 8.32 7.71 2.24
CA ARG A 256 6.98 7.49 2.85
C ARG A 256 7.06 7.23 4.36
N ILE A 257 8.09 7.75 5.02
CA ILE A 257 8.25 7.60 6.48
C ILE A 257 7.07 8.18 7.27
N GLU A 258 6.49 9.28 6.81
CA GLU A 258 5.33 9.90 7.47
C GLU A 258 4.07 9.03 7.33
N GLU A 259 3.87 8.41 6.16
CA GLU A 259 2.81 7.43 5.96
C GLU A 259 3.03 6.16 6.80
N LEU A 260 4.26 5.66 6.94
CA LEU A 260 4.57 4.53 7.82
C LEU A 260 4.29 4.85 9.30
N LYS A 261 4.60 6.07 9.75
CA LYS A 261 4.26 6.55 11.09
C LYS A 261 2.75 6.62 11.31
N ILE A 262 1.98 7.07 10.31
CA ILE A 262 0.50 7.05 10.35
C ILE A 262 -0.04 5.62 10.55
N LEU A 263 0.65 4.63 9.97
CA LEU A 263 0.30 3.22 10.10
C LEU A 263 0.86 2.57 11.38
N GLU A 264 1.56 3.33 12.23
CA GLU A 264 2.17 2.87 13.47
C GLU A 264 3.07 1.65 13.25
N ARG A 265 3.81 1.64 12.13
CA ARG A 265 4.73 0.54 11.81
C ARG A 265 6.02 0.67 12.60
N ASP A 266 6.54 -0.48 13.04
CA ASP A 266 7.90 -0.56 13.55
C ASP A 266 8.88 -0.37 12.37
N LEU A 267 9.56 0.76 12.38
CA LEU A 267 10.51 1.10 11.32
C LEU A 267 11.76 0.22 11.40
N LYS A 268 12.11 -0.31 12.57
CA LYS A 268 13.33 -1.10 12.76
C LYS A 268 13.32 -2.40 11.96
N GLU A 269 12.17 -3.08 11.91
CA GLU A 269 12.01 -4.29 11.10
C GLU A 269 12.21 -3.99 9.61
N LEU A 270 11.72 -2.84 9.13
CA LEU A 270 11.89 -2.41 7.74
C LEU A 270 13.33 -1.96 7.45
N GLU A 271 13.97 -1.26 8.39
CA GLU A 271 15.36 -0.82 8.29
C GLU A 271 16.34 -2.00 8.20
N ASN A 272 15.98 -3.13 8.81
CA ASN A 272 16.74 -4.39 8.77
C ASN A 272 16.63 -5.13 7.42
N VAL A 273 15.70 -4.75 6.53
CA VAL A 273 15.57 -5.34 5.20
C VAL A 273 16.72 -4.86 4.31
N LYS A 274 17.88 -5.49 4.50
CA LYS A 274 19.13 -5.24 3.77
C LYS A 274 19.81 -6.56 3.46
N ARG A 275 20.26 -6.72 2.21
CA ARG A 275 20.96 -7.91 1.75
C ARG A 275 22.34 -8.07 2.43
N PRO A 276 22.92 -9.28 2.45
CA PRO A 276 22.33 -10.53 1.98
C PRO A 276 21.17 -10.96 2.89
N PHE A 277 20.10 -11.51 2.31
CA PHE A 277 19.03 -12.13 3.11
C PHE A 277 19.45 -13.52 3.58
N TYR A 278 18.66 -14.10 4.48
CA TYR A 278 18.88 -15.49 4.87
C TYR A 278 18.49 -16.42 3.71
N ARG A 279 19.28 -17.46 3.47
CA ARG A 279 18.98 -18.49 2.47
C ARG A 279 19.05 -19.85 3.16
N ILE A 280 17.94 -20.58 3.16
CA ILE A 280 17.86 -21.91 3.78
C ILE A 280 17.28 -22.91 2.79
N THR A 281 17.58 -24.19 3.01
CA THR A 281 16.95 -25.27 2.26
C THR A 281 15.58 -25.60 2.87
N TYR A 282 14.71 -26.23 2.08
CA TYR A 282 13.45 -26.82 2.57
C TYR A 282 13.70 -27.77 3.75
N GLU A 283 14.77 -28.57 3.70
CA GLU A 283 15.14 -29.48 4.79
C GLU A 283 15.43 -28.74 6.09
N ASN A 284 16.19 -27.63 6.02
CA ASN A 284 16.45 -26.82 7.21
C ASN A 284 15.19 -26.13 7.72
N ALA A 285 14.29 -25.70 6.84
CA ALA A 285 12.99 -25.15 7.24
C ALA A 285 12.14 -26.20 8.01
N ILE A 286 12.13 -27.47 7.55
CA ILE A 286 11.49 -28.59 8.25
C ILE A 286 12.12 -28.83 9.63
N GLU A 287 13.44 -28.75 9.75
CA GLU A 287 14.16 -28.90 11.03
C GLU A 287 13.80 -27.77 12.01
N ILE A 288 13.74 -26.52 11.54
CA ILE A 288 13.28 -25.38 12.33
C ILE A 288 11.87 -25.65 12.88
N LEU A 289 10.94 -26.04 12.01
CA LEU A 289 9.56 -26.33 12.40
C LEU A 289 9.45 -27.47 13.42
N LYS A 290 10.17 -28.56 13.21
CA LYS A 290 10.19 -29.69 14.16
C LYS A 290 10.74 -29.29 15.52
N SER A 291 11.78 -28.45 15.56
CA SER A 291 12.35 -27.94 16.80
C SER A 291 11.35 -27.09 17.61
N LYS A 292 10.41 -26.42 16.92
CA LYS A 292 9.29 -25.67 17.49
C LYS A 292 8.05 -26.53 17.80
N GLY A 293 8.10 -27.83 17.59
CA GLY A 293 7.02 -28.76 17.90
C GLY A 293 5.91 -28.84 16.84
N PHE A 294 6.12 -28.30 15.64
CA PHE A 294 5.18 -28.48 14.53
C PHE A 294 5.17 -29.94 14.07
N ASN A 295 3.98 -30.47 13.81
CA ASN A 295 3.80 -31.82 13.27
C ASN A 295 3.84 -31.77 11.73
N ILE A 296 5.02 -31.52 11.16
CA ILE A 296 5.24 -31.45 9.71
C ILE A 296 6.17 -32.58 9.22
N LYS A 297 5.86 -33.14 8.05
CA LYS A 297 6.63 -34.18 7.39
C LYS A 297 7.34 -33.63 6.16
N TYR A 298 8.42 -34.31 5.77
CA TYR A 298 9.06 -34.03 4.49
C TYR A 298 8.06 -34.34 3.36
N GLY A 299 7.91 -33.41 2.43
CA GLY A 299 6.93 -33.47 1.34
C GLY A 299 5.64 -32.69 1.62
N ASP A 300 5.44 -32.18 2.85
CA ASP A 300 4.34 -31.26 3.14
C ASP A 300 4.71 -29.84 2.67
N ASP A 301 3.73 -29.08 2.18
CA ASP A 301 3.90 -27.65 1.90
C ASP A 301 3.68 -26.81 3.17
N PHE A 302 4.20 -25.59 3.18
CA PHE A 302 4.12 -24.72 4.36
C PHE A 302 2.81 -23.92 4.36
N GLY A 303 1.97 -24.17 5.35
CA GLY A 303 0.80 -23.34 5.63
C GLY A 303 1.17 -22.02 6.31
N ALA A 304 0.15 -21.22 6.64
CA ALA A 304 0.38 -19.91 7.23
C ALA A 304 1.04 -19.94 8.62
N ASP A 305 0.77 -20.99 9.41
CA ASP A 305 1.34 -21.17 10.74
C ASP A 305 2.79 -21.70 10.65
N GLU A 306 3.07 -22.58 9.69
CA GLU A 306 4.42 -23.06 9.40
C GLU A 306 5.32 -21.93 8.87
N GLU A 307 4.85 -21.15 7.90
CA GLU A 307 5.58 -19.96 7.43
C GLU A 307 5.93 -19.04 8.60
N ARG A 308 5.00 -18.87 9.54
CA ARG A 308 5.21 -18.10 10.77
C ARG A 308 6.26 -18.70 11.68
N GLY A 309 6.18 -20.01 11.93
CA GLY A 309 7.18 -20.73 12.68
C GLY A 309 8.59 -20.58 12.09
N ILE A 310 8.72 -20.46 10.77
CA ILE A 310 10.01 -20.24 10.11
C ILE A 310 10.46 -18.78 10.24
N TYR A 311 9.65 -17.81 9.82
CA TYR A 311 10.13 -16.42 9.72
C TYR A 311 10.44 -15.80 11.09
N GLU A 312 9.81 -16.24 12.18
CA GLU A 312 10.10 -15.74 13.54
C GLU A 312 11.54 -16.02 14.01
N GLU A 313 12.30 -16.88 13.32
CA GLU A 313 13.73 -17.12 13.58
C GLU A 313 14.66 -16.08 12.94
N PHE A 314 14.14 -15.22 12.06
CA PHE A 314 14.94 -14.32 11.24
C PHE A 314 14.53 -12.86 11.50
N ASP A 315 15.50 -11.95 11.51
CA ASP A 315 15.29 -10.51 11.74
C ASP A 315 15.16 -9.69 10.44
N LYS A 316 15.19 -10.37 9.29
CA LYS A 316 15.00 -9.87 7.93
C LYS A 316 14.52 -11.02 7.02
N PRO A 317 14.10 -10.76 5.77
CA PRO A 317 13.53 -11.80 4.91
C PRO A 317 14.45 -13.02 4.73
N VAL A 318 13.82 -14.16 4.44
CA VAL A 318 14.47 -15.45 4.21
C VAL A 318 13.97 -16.08 2.91
N SER A 319 14.89 -16.55 2.09
CA SER A 319 14.65 -17.37 0.90
C SER A 319 14.72 -18.84 1.29
N ILE A 320 13.66 -19.59 0.96
CA ILE A 320 13.63 -21.05 1.15
C ILE A 320 13.78 -21.71 -0.23
N MET A 321 14.71 -22.65 -0.34
CA MET A 321 15.13 -23.23 -1.63
C MET A 321 15.05 -24.75 -1.62
N PHE A 322 15.14 -25.35 -2.82
CA PHE A 322 15.21 -26.80 -3.00
C PHE A 322 14.01 -27.55 -2.41
N TYR A 323 12.81 -27.07 -2.69
CA TYR A 323 11.57 -27.77 -2.34
C TYR A 323 11.47 -29.13 -3.06
N PRO A 324 10.77 -30.11 -2.47
CA PRO A 324 10.39 -31.34 -3.16
C PRO A 324 9.63 -31.03 -4.44
N LYS A 325 9.96 -31.76 -5.52
CA LYS A 325 9.38 -31.55 -6.84
C LYS A 325 7.86 -31.76 -6.83
N GLU A 326 7.38 -32.69 -6.02
CA GLU A 326 5.99 -33.14 -5.97
C GLU A 326 5.01 -32.05 -5.49
N ILE A 327 5.52 -31.00 -4.83
CA ILE A 327 4.72 -29.89 -4.29
C ILE A 327 5.00 -28.56 -5.00
N LYS A 328 5.64 -28.60 -6.17
CA LYS A 328 5.90 -27.42 -7.00
C LYS A 328 5.30 -27.56 -8.39
N PRO A 329 5.17 -26.45 -9.14
CA PRO A 329 4.68 -26.48 -10.51
C PRO A 329 5.48 -27.43 -11.41
N PHE A 330 4.93 -27.73 -12.59
CA PHE A 330 5.53 -28.68 -13.53
C PHE A 330 6.73 -28.10 -14.28
N TYR A 331 6.77 -26.77 -14.42
CA TYR A 331 7.89 -25.96 -14.93
C TYR A 331 8.88 -25.71 -13.78
#